data_AF-A0A354G4M3-F1
#
_entry.id   AF-A0A354G4M3-F1
#
_cell.length_a   1.000
_cell.length_b   1.000
_cell.length_c   1.000
_cell.angle_alpha   90.00
_cell.angle_beta   90.00
_cell.angle_gamma   90.00
#
_symmetry.space_group_name_H-M   'P 1'
#
loop_
_entity.id
_entity.type
_entity.pdbx_description
1 polymer ?
#
loop_
_entity_poly.entity_id
_entity_poly.type
_entity_poly.pdbx_seq_one_letter_code
_entity_poly.pdbx_strand_id
1 'polypeptide(L)'
;MKSKRGSTLHKPREQRTFGYDNLGVEIRVFKTAQNAGAANIAVPQTSKMLQRNSEEFGLVTVKLANNVYELEKFQTGFKNQGYSTNFVLMKGTYVLSYTSDIKKAVKFLKG
;
A
#
# COMPACT_ATOMS: atom_id res chain seq x y z
N MET A 1 16.15 -19.17 42.92
CA MET A 1 15.00 -19.60 42.08
C MET A 1 14.92 -18.70 40.86
N LYS A 2 14.95 -19.26 39.64
CA LYS A 2 14.87 -18.52 38.37
C LYS A 2 13.40 -18.28 38.01
N SER A 3 12.98 -17.05 37.73
CA SER A 3 11.69 -16.77 37.09
C SER A 3 11.93 -16.12 35.73
N LYS A 4 11.60 -16.86 34.67
CA LYS A 4 11.64 -16.45 33.27
C LYS A 4 10.41 -15.58 32.98
N ARG A 5 10.59 -14.29 32.74
CA ARG A 5 9.55 -13.49 32.07
C ARG A 5 9.76 -13.61 30.57
N GLY A 6 8.86 -14.33 29.91
CA GLY A 6 8.82 -14.45 28.46
C GLY A 6 8.53 -13.08 27.85
N SER A 7 9.51 -12.54 27.13
CA SER A 7 9.27 -11.45 26.19
C SER A 7 8.39 -12.01 25.08
N THR A 8 7.18 -11.45 24.93
CA THR A 8 6.38 -11.61 23.72
C THR A 8 7.17 -11.02 22.56
N LEU A 9 7.92 -11.89 21.87
CA LEU A 9 8.68 -11.56 20.67
C LEU A 9 7.65 -11.09 19.63
N HIS A 10 7.49 -9.78 19.47
CA HIS A 10 6.76 -9.25 18.33
C HIS A 10 7.54 -9.67 17.09
N LYS A 11 7.01 -10.68 16.37
CA LYS A 11 7.51 -11.01 15.04
C LYS A 11 7.57 -9.69 14.27
N PRO A 12 8.71 -9.36 13.63
CA PRO A 12 8.74 -8.26 12.68
C PRO A 12 7.55 -8.45 11.75
N ARG A 13 6.74 -7.41 11.53
CA ARG A 13 5.77 -7.46 10.44
C ARG A 13 6.60 -7.72 9.19
N GLU A 14 6.56 -8.96 8.69
CA GLU A 14 7.15 -9.30 7.40
C GLU A 14 6.51 -8.35 6.40
N GLN A 15 7.27 -7.33 6.02
CA GLN A 15 6.92 -6.46 4.93
C GLN A 15 6.99 -7.38 3.73
N ARG A 16 5.83 -7.93 3.31
CA ARG A 16 5.73 -8.65 2.04
C ARG A 16 6.39 -7.75 1.01
N THR A 17 7.47 -8.20 0.41
CA THR A 17 8.04 -7.58 -0.78
C THR A 17 7.60 -8.44 -1.96
N PHE A 18 7.34 -7.82 -3.10
CA PHE A 18 7.10 -8.60 -4.31
C PHE A 18 8.36 -9.41 -4.64
N GLY A 19 8.19 -10.64 -5.13
CA GLY A 19 9.29 -11.36 -5.77
C GLY A 19 9.88 -10.52 -6.91
N TYR A 20 11.19 -10.63 -7.15
CA TYR A 20 11.96 -9.71 -8.00
C TYR A 20 11.36 -9.45 -9.40
N ASP A 21 10.68 -10.44 -10.00
CA ASP A 21 10.07 -10.33 -11.33
C ASP A 21 8.54 -10.25 -11.35
N ASN A 22 7.89 -10.27 -10.19
CA ASN A 22 6.43 -10.31 -10.12
C ASN A 22 5.83 -8.91 -10.29
N LEU A 23 4.74 -8.84 -11.06
CA LEU A 23 3.88 -7.66 -11.09
C LEU A 23 3.17 -7.53 -9.75
N GLY A 24 3.09 -6.30 -9.27
CA GLY A 24 2.55 -5.98 -7.97
C GLY A 24 1.93 -4.60 -7.93
N VAL A 25 0.89 -4.44 -7.13
CA VAL A 25 0.27 -3.13 -6.88
C VAL A 25 0.42 -2.80 -5.40
N GLU A 26 1.10 -1.70 -5.10
CA GLU A 26 1.02 -1.08 -3.78
C GLU A 26 -0.26 -0.25 -3.70
N ILE A 27 -1.07 -0.53 -2.69
CA ILE A 27 -2.31 0.17 -2.37
C ILE A 27 -2.03 1.09 -1.20
N ARG A 28 -2.02 2.39 -1.46
CA ARG A 28 -1.86 3.43 -0.45
C ARG A 28 -3.23 3.88 0.01
N VAL A 29 -3.50 3.80 1.30
CA VAL A 29 -4.81 4.07 1.88
C VAL A 29 -4.75 5.36 2.67
N PHE A 30 -5.67 6.28 2.38
CA PHE A 30 -5.72 7.62 2.95
C PHE A 30 -7.06 7.88 3.63
N LYS A 31 -7.05 8.75 4.65
CA LYS A 31 -8.24 9.18 5.38
C LYS A 31 -9.29 9.83 4.48
N THR A 32 -8.87 10.61 3.47
CA THR A 32 -9.77 11.37 2.60
C THR A 32 -9.31 11.38 1.14
N ALA A 33 -10.20 11.77 0.24
CA ALA A 33 -9.89 11.96 -1.18
C ALA A 33 -8.89 13.11 -1.39
N GLN A 34 -8.94 14.17 -0.57
CA GLN A 34 -7.97 15.25 -0.64
C GLN A 34 -6.56 14.76 -0.30
N ASN A 35 -6.42 13.93 0.75
CA ASN A 35 -5.14 13.33 1.14
C ASN A 35 -4.58 12.44 0.02
N ALA A 36 -5.43 11.61 -0.58
CA ALA A 36 -5.04 10.79 -1.73
C ALA A 36 -4.61 11.65 -2.93
N GLY A 37 -5.34 12.72 -3.24
CA GLY A 37 -4.97 13.67 -4.28
C GLY A 37 -3.59 14.28 -4.04
N ALA A 38 -3.34 14.82 -2.85
CA ALA A 38 -2.08 15.46 -2.46
C ALA A 38 -0.85 14.54 -2.63
N ALA A 39 -1.00 13.23 -2.36
CA ALA A 39 0.09 12.27 -2.53
C ALA A 39 0.51 12.02 -4.00
N ASN A 40 -0.32 12.40 -4.97
CA ASN A 40 -0.10 12.21 -6.40
C ASN A 40 0.18 13.51 -7.18
N ILE A 41 0.07 14.70 -6.55
CA ILE A 41 0.22 15.99 -7.24
C ILE A 41 1.69 16.28 -7.55
N ALA A 42 1.97 16.74 -8.79
CA ALA A 42 3.25 17.18 -9.35
C ALA A 42 4.36 16.13 -9.36
N VAL A 43 4.79 15.66 -8.19
CA VAL A 43 5.77 14.59 -8.02
C VAL A 43 5.15 13.57 -7.07
N PRO A 44 4.78 12.37 -7.57
CA PRO A 44 4.23 11.33 -6.73
C PRO A 44 5.16 11.00 -5.57
N GLN A 45 4.61 11.05 -4.37
CA GLN A 45 5.39 10.88 -3.16
C GLN A 45 5.78 9.42 -2.96
N THR A 46 7.00 9.15 -2.49
CA THR A 46 7.44 7.78 -2.23
C THR A 46 6.75 7.22 -0.99
N SER A 47 6.56 5.90 -0.95
CA SER A 47 5.89 5.22 0.18
C SER A 47 6.66 5.45 1.50
N LYS A 48 8.00 5.51 1.44
CA LYS A 48 8.84 5.82 2.60
C LYS A 48 8.58 7.23 3.15
N MET A 49 8.41 8.22 2.28
CA MET A 49 8.11 9.60 2.70
C MET A 49 6.72 9.65 3.34
N LEU A 50 5.71 9.09 2.67
CA LEU A 50 4.34 9.05 3.19
C LEU A 50 4.24 8.33 4.54
N GLN A 51 5.02 7.26 4.74
CA GLN A 51 5.05 6.54 6.02
C GLN A 51 5.71 7.35 7.14
N ARG A 52 6.75 8.14 6.83
CA ARG A 52 7.43 9.01 7.82
C ARG A 52 6.55 10.20 8.23
N ASN A 53 5.68 10.65 7.33
CA ASN A 53 4.81 11.81 7.53
C ASN A 53 3.32 11.39 7.49
N SER A 54 2.99 10.22 8.04
CA SER A 54 1.68 9.59 7.84
C SER A 54 0.51 10.42 8.35
N GLU A 55 0.69 11.18 9.44
CA GLU A 55 -0.35 12.05 9.97
C GLU A 55 -0.64 13.24 9.07
N GLU A 56 0.41 13.91 8.58
CA GLU A 56 0.34 15.07 7.68
C GLU A 56 -0.32 14.69 6.35
N PHE A 57 0.10 13.57 5.76
CA PHE A 57 -0.47 13.09 4.51
C PHE A 57 -1.77 12.31 4.69
N GLY A 58 -2.22 12.08 5.93
CA GLY A 58 -3.39 11.27 6.23
C GLY A 58 -3.28 9.82 5.74
N LEU A 59 -2.07 9.26 5.66
CA LEU A 59 -1.82 7.87 5.30
C LEU A 59 -2.23 6.95 6.45
N VAL A 60 -3.18 6.06 6.18
CA VAL A 60 -3.70 5.08 7.14
C VAL A 60 -2.87 3.80 7.10
N THR A 61 -2.64 3.27 5.91
CA THR A 61 -1.87 2.04 5.74
C THR A 61 -1.39 1.88 4.29
N VAL A 62 -0.47 0.95 4.11
CA VAL A 62 -0.01 0.49 2.79
C VAL A 62 -0.22 -1.02 2.72
N LYS A 63 -0.84 -1.49 1.65
CA LYS A 63 -1.01 -2.92 1.34
C LYS A 63 -0.37 -3.23 0.00
N LEU A 64 -0.02 -4.50 -0.18
CA LEU A 64 0.45 -5.01 -1.46
C LEU A 64 -0.53 -6.06 -1.96
N ALA A 65 -0.87 -5.98 -3.25
CA ALA A 65 -1.62 -7.00 -3.97
C ALA A 65 -0.78 -7.51 -5.13
N ASN A 66 -0.63 -8.83 -5.24
CA ASN A 66 0.09 -9.47 -6.35
C ASN A 66 -0.85 -10.11 -7.39
N ASN A 67 -2.17 -10.02 -7.18
CA ASN A 67 -3.18 -10.52 -8.09
C ASN A 67 -4.46 -9.67 -8.00
N VAL A 68 -5.33 -9.80 -9.00
CA VAL A 68 -6.57 -9.01 -9.13
C VAL A 68 -7.49 -9.23 -7.93
N TYR A 69 -7.62 -10.47 -7.46
CA TYR A 69 -8.52 -10.80 -6.34
C TYR A 69 -8.12 -10.07 -5.05
N GLU A 70 -6.85 -10.06 -4.69
CA GLU A 70 -6.35 -9.31 -3.52
C GLU A 70 -6.58 -7.81 -3.68
N LEU A 71 -6.28 -7.26 -4.86
CA LEU A 71 -6.45 -5.84 -5.15
C LEU A 71 -7.91 -5.39 -4.96
N GLU A 72 -8.85 -6.11 -5.57
CA GLU A 72 -10.28 -5.79 -5.49
C GLU A 72 -10.83 -5.99 -4.07
N LYS A 73 -10.40 -7.05 -3.38
CA LYS A 73 -10.76 -7.32 -1.98
C LYS A 73 -10.33 -6.18 -1.05
N PHE A 74 -9.08 -5.75 -1.15
CA PHE A 74 -8.57 -4.64 -0.35
C PHE A 74 -9.28 -3.33 -0.69
N GLN A 75 -9.42 -3.03 -1.98
CA GLN A 75 -10.08 -1.79 -2.43
C GLN A 75 -11.52 -1.70 -1.92
N THR A 76 -12.28 -2.78 -2.04
CA THR A 76 -13.66 -2.84 -1.58
C THR A 76 -13.73 -2.68 -0.06
N GLY A 77 -12.85 -3.37 0.68
CA GLY A 77 -12.76 -3.26 2.13
C GLY A 77 -12.47 -1.83 2.60
N PHE A 78 -11.54 -1.13 1.95
CA PHE A 78 -11.20 0.25 2.31
C PHE A 78 -12.28 1.26 1.90
N LYS A 79 -12.90 1.08 0.73
CA LYS A 79 -14.00 1.93 0.28
C LYS A 79 -15.20 1.83 1.23
N ASN A 80 -15.53 0.63 1.70
CA ASN A 80 -16.62 0.42 2.67
C ASN A 80 -16.34 1.08 4.04
N GLN A 81 -15.07 1.30 4.37
CA GLN A 81 -14.63 2.02 5.57
C GLN A 81 -14.54 3.54 5.36
N GLY A 82 -14.88 4.04 4.17
CA GLY A 82 -14.82 5.46 3.82
C GLY A 82 -13.42 5.98 3.46
N TYR A 83 -12.44 5.10 3.28
CA TYR A 83 -11.09 5.49 2.90
C TYR A 83 -10.94 5.70 1.40
N SER A 84 -9.98 6.55 1.02
CA SER A 84 -9.57 6.76 -0.36
C SER A 84 -8.25 6.07 -0.63
N THR A 85 -8.00 5.68 -1.88
CA THR A 85 -6.81 4.91 -2.25
C THR A 85 -6.14 5.42 -3.50
N ASN A 86 -4.82 5.25 -3.54
CA ASN A 86 -4.01 5.34 -4.75
C ASN A 86 -3.23 4.03 -4.95
N PHE A 87 -2.80 3.81 -6.17
CA PHE A 87 -2.12 2.61 -6.61
C PHE A 87 -0.74 2.96 -7.15
N VAL A 88 0.26 2.17 -6.77
CA VAL A 88 1.60 2.20 -7.37
C VAL A 88 1.77 0.90 -8.12
N LEU A 89 1.99 0.98 -9.42
CA LEU A 89 2.27 -0.17 -10.26
C LEU A 89 3.75 -0.51 -10.14
N MET A 90 4.05 -1.75 -9.76
CA MET A 90 5.39 -2.18 -9.43
C MET A 90 5.75 -3.48 -10.15
N LYS A 91 7.03 -3.63 -10.52
CA LYS A 91 7.63 -4.92 -10.87
C LYS A 91 8.76 -5.20 -9.87
N GLY A 92 8.59 -6.21 -9.03
CA GLY A 92 9.45 -6.40 -7.87
C GLY A 92 9.43 -5.16 -6.96
N THR A 93 10.59 -4.55 -6.74
CA THR A 93 10.72 -3.30 -5.95
C THR A 93 10.71 -2.03 -6.81
N TYR A 94 10.69 -2.17 -8.14
CA TYR A 94 10.73 -1.04 -9.06
C TYR A 94 9.34 -0.45 -9.24
N VAL A 95 9.23 0.87 -9.01
CA VAL A 95 8.02 1.62 -9.32
C VAL A 95 7.99 1.93 -10.81
N LEU A 96 6.91 1.50 -11.47
CA LEU A 96 6.67 1.75 -12.88
C LEU A 96 5.81 2.99 -13.09
N SER A 97 4.74 3.13 -12.31
CA SER A 97 3.88 4.31 -12.37
C SER A 97 2.99 4.46 -11.13
N TYR A 98 2.39 5.64 -11.01
CA TYR A 98 1.42 5.99 -9.98
C TYR A 98 0.07 6.25 -10.64
N THR A 99 -1.01 5.77 -10.03
CA THR A 99 -2.35 5.98 -10.55
C THR A 99 -3.40 6.00 -9.45
N SER A 100 -4.44 6.81 -9.59
CA SER A 100 -5.65 6.73 -8.77
C SER A 100 -6.72 5.82 -9.40
N ASP A 101 -6.49 5.33 -10.61
CA ASP A 101 -7.47 4.54 -11.36
C ASP A 101 -7.29 3.05 -11.08
N ILE A 102 -8.24 2.47 -10.34
CA ILE A 102 -8.29 1.04 -10.06
C ILE A 102 -8.33 0.20 -11.35
N LYS A 103 -8.96 0.67 -12.43
CA LYS A 103 -9.05 -0.08 -13.69
C LYS A 103 -7.67 -0.25 -14.32
N LYS A 104 -6.80 0.76 -14.22
CA LYS A 104 -5.41 0.68 -14.66
C LYS A 104 -4.61 -0.32 -13.82
N ALA A 105 -4.79 -0.31 -12.50
CA ALA A 105 -4.14 -1.27 -11.60
C ALA A 105 -4.60 -2.72 -11.85
N VAL A 106 -5.89 -2.93 -12.10
CA VAL A 106 -6.44 -4.24 -12.47
C VAL A 106 -5.89 -4.71 -13.82
N LYS A 107 -5.86 -3.83 -14.83
CA LYS A 107 -5.29 -4.17 -16.15
C LYS A 107 -3.82 -4.54 -16.01
N PHE A 108 -3.05 -3.79 -15.24
CA PHE A 108 -1.64 -4.05 -14.99
C PHE A 108 -1.39 -5.45 -14.38
N LEU A 109 -2.20 -5.88 -13.41
CA LEU A 109 -2.06 -7.21 -12.82
C LEU A 109 -2.52 -8.37 -13.74
N LYS A 110 -3.24 -8.07 -14.83
CA LYS A 110 -3.66 -9.09 -15.81
C LYS A 110 -2.60 -9.35 -16.89
N GLY A 111 -1.61 -8.46 -17.04
CA GLY A 111 -0.65 -8.47 -18.15
C GLY A 111 -1.20 -7.70 -19.34
#